data_AF-A0A924A7D2-F1
#
_entry.id   AF-A0A924A7D2-F1
#
_cell.length_a   1.000
_cell.length_b   1.000
_cell.length_c   1.000
_cell.angle_alpha   90.00
_cell.angle_beta   90.00
_cell.angle_gamma   90.00
#
_symmetry.space_group_name_H-M   'P 1'
#
loop_
_entity.id
_entity.type
_entity.pdbx_description
1 polymer ?
#
loop_
_entity_poly.entity_id
_entity_poly.type
_entity_poly.pdbx_seq_one_letter_code
_entity_poly.pdbx_strand_id
1 'polypeptide(L)'
;MDQNISVTFPHALIFFPLLAGLITFLFKKDAAVKSWALLSSIITLCISLASMLYVSNKALSGLAFNYEWLKYIGASFSVSFDGMGRVLTLLTAISFPIIFVATYTNKYKNAN
;
A
#
# COMPACT_ATOMS: atom_id res chain seq x y z
N MET A 1 -5.59 13.60 -26.07
CA MET A 1 -5.44 12.14 -26.21
C MET A 1 -5.54 11.55 -24.82
N ASP A 2 -6.73 11.07 -24.49
CA ASP A 2 -7.11 10.46 -23.21
C ASP A 2 -6.04 9.48 -22.71
N GLN A 3 -5.44 9.77 -21.56
CA GLN A 3 -4.75 8.77 -20.76
C GLN A 3 -5.57 8.61 -19.49
N ASN A 4 -6.62 7.80 -19.63
CA ASN A 4 -7.53 7.32 -18.60
C ASN A 4 -6.78 6.34 -17.66
N ILE A 5 -5.67 6.78 -17.05
CA ILE A 5 -4.94 5.99 -16.06
C ILE A 5 -5.57 6.32 -14.69
N SER A 6 -6.72 5.71 -14.39
CA SER A 6 -7.43 5.95 -13.13
C SER A 6 -6.68 5.45 -11.88
N VAL A 7 -5.62 4.64 -12.04
CA VAL A 7 -4.83 4.10 -10.91
C VAL A 7 -3.34 4.11 -11.25
N THR A 8 -2.55 4.77 -10.41
CA THR A 8 -1.08 4.83 -10.49
C THR A 8 -0.45 4.05 -9.34
N PHE A 9 0.83 3.68 -9.42
CA PHE A 9 1.55 3.00 -8.33
C PHE A 9 1.38 3.64 -6.94
N PRO A 10 1.57 4.97 -6.74
CA PRO A 10 1.37 5.58 -5.43
C PRO A 10 -0.06 5.43 -4.90
N HIS A 11 -1.08 5.53 -5.77
CA HIS A 11 -2.46 5.28 -5.38
C HIS A 11 -2.66 3.84 -4.91
N ALA A 12 -2.14 2.86 -5.66
CA ALA A 12 -2.23 1.45 -5.28
C ALA A 12 -1.51 1.16 -3.95
N LEU A 13 -0.33 1.74 -3.72
CA LEU A 13 0.46 1.54 -2.50
C LEU A 13 -0.18 2.16 -1.25
N ILE A 14 -1.00 3.20 -1.40
CA ILE A 14 -1.76 3.80 -0.29
C ILE A 14 -3.04 3.01 -0.03
N PHE A 15 -3.85 2.78 -1.07
CA PHE A 15 -5.18 2.18 -0.90
C PHE A 15 -5.15 0.68 -0.63
N PHE A 16 -4.20 -0.06 -1.20
CA PHE A 16 -4.15 -1.52 -1.06
C PHE A 16 -3.96 -1.97 0.40
N PRO A 17 -2.89 -1.57 1.12
CA PRO A 17 -2.72 -1.99 2.51
C PRO A 17 -3.85 -1.48 3.42
N LEU A 18 -4.41 -0.30 3.13
CA LEU A 18 -5.56 0.25 3.86
C LEU A 18 -6.80 -0.63 3.71
N LEU A 19 -7.18 -0.97 2.48
CA LEU A 19 -8.33 -1.83 2.19
C LEU A 19 -8.11 -3.25 2.72
N ALA A 20 -6.92 -3.80 2.52
CA ALA A 20 -6.59 -5.13 3.02
C ALA A 20 -6.66 -5.21 4.56
N GLY A 21 -6.24 -4.15 5.25
CA GLY A 21 -6.42 -3.99 6.70
C GLY A 21 -7.90 -3.88 7.09
N LEU A 22 -8.71 -3.09 6.36
CA LEU A 22 -10.15 -3.01 6.59
C LEU A 22 -10.87 -4.36 6.42
N ILE A 23 -10.46 -5.15 5.43
CA ILE A 23 -11.00 -6.50 5.21
C ILE A 23 -10.69 -7.42 6.41
N THR A 24 -9.62 -7.17 7.17
CA THR A 24 -9.32 -7.98 8.36
C THR A 24 -10.43 -7.96 9.40
N PHE A 25 -11.16 -6.85 9.54
CA PHE A 25 -12.26 -6.71 10.51
C PHE A 25 -13.45 -7.63 10.21
N LEU A 26 -13.56 -8.15 8.98
CA LEU A 26 -14.64 -9.05 8.58
C LEU A 26 -14.35 -10.51 8.94
N PHE A 27 -13.10 -10.87 9.24
CA PHE A 27 -12.76 -12.23 9.62
C PHE A 27 -12.96 -12.46 11.12
N LYS A 28 -13.67 -13.54 11.44
CA LYS A 28 -13.95 -13.99 12.83
C LYS A 28 -12.94 -15.02 13.35
N LYS A 29 -11.92 -15.37 12.57
CA LYS A 29 -10.94 -16.43 12.90
C LYS A 29 -9.53 -15.85 12.84
N ASP A 30 -8.77 -15.96 13.93
CA ASP A 30 -7.37 -15.51 13.99
C ASP A 30 -6.50 -16.09 12.88
N ALA A 31 -6.65 -17.39 12.62
CA ALA A 31 -5.86 -18.08 11.60
C ALA A 31 -6.12 -17.50 10.19
N ALA A 32 -7.37 -17.13 9.91
CA ALA A 32 -7.75 -16.52 8.64
C ALA A 32 -7.20 -15.09 8.54
N VAL A 33 -7.27 -14.29 9.61
CA VAL A 33 -6.69 -12.93 9.68
C VAL A 33 -5.19 -12.97 9.45
N LYS A 34 -4.46 -13.87 10.12
CA LYS A 34 -3.00 -14.00 9.98
C LYS A 34 -2.58 -14.40 8.58
N SER A 35 -3.29 -15.37 7.97
CA SER A 35 -3.03 -15.79 6.60
C SER A 35 -3.33 -14.67 5.60
N TRP A 36 -4.43 -13.95 5.79
CA TRP A 36 -4.81 -12.80 4.96
C TRP A 36 -3.82 -11.64 5.06
N ALA A 37 -3.38 -11.29 6.27
CA ALA A 37 -2.39 -10.24 6.51
C ALA A 37 -1.05 -10.57 5.81
N LEU A 38 -0.62 -11.84 5.90
CA LEU A 38 0.58 -12.30 5.21
C LEU A 38 0.43 -12.19 3.69
N LEU A 39 -0.69 -12.68 3.12
CA LEU A 39 -0.97 -12.58 1.69
C LEU A 39 -1.00 -11.12 1.21
N SER A 40 -1.66 -10.23 1.95
CA SER A 40 -1.71 -8.79 1.67
C SER A 40 -0.33 -8.15 1.66
N SER A 41 0.53 -8.51 2.61
CA SER A 41 1.90 -7.97 2.67
C SER A 41 2.73 -8.38 1.46
N ILE A 42 2.58 -9.61 0.98
CA ILE A 42 3.26 -10.11 -0.21
C ILE A 42 2.76 -9.38 -1.45
N ILE A 43 1.46 -9.13 -1.58
CA ILE A 43 0.91 -8.36 -2.70
C ILE A 43 1.46 -6.92 -2.67
N THR A 44 1.50 -6.29 -1.49
CA THR A 44 2.06 -4.94 -1.32
C THR A 44 3.55 -4.88 -1.71
N LEU A 45 4.33 -5.92 -1.35
CA LEU A 45 5.72 -6.09 -1.78
C LEU A 45 5.84 -6.18 -3.31
N CYS A 46 5.01 -7.00 -3.94
CA CYS A 46 5.00 -7.15 -5.40
C CYS A 46 4.67 -5.83 -6.11
N ILE A 47 3.71 -5.05 -5.59
CA ILE A 47 3.35 -3.73 -6.13
C ILE A 47 4.54 -2.76 -5.98
N SER A 48 5.23 -2.77 -4.83
CA SER A 48 6.40 -1.94 -4.60
C SER A 48 7.57 -2.31 -5.51
N LEU A 49 7.79 -3.60 -5.77
CA LEU A 49 8.81 -4.08 -6.72
C LEU A 49 8.45 -3.71 -8.17
N ALA A 50 7.19 -3.88 -8.56
CA ALA A 50 6.70 -3.49 -9.87
C ALA A 50 6.93 -1.98 -10.11
N SER A 51 6.67 -1.13 -9.12
CA SER A 51 6.98 0.31 -9.20
C SER A 51 8.45 0.59 -9.55
N MET A 52 9.38 -0.21 -9.05
CA MET A 52 10.81 -0.04 -9.32
C MET A 52 11.18 -0.46 -10.76
N LEU A 53 10.55 -1.51 -11.28
CA LEU A 53 10.78 -1.99 -12.65
C LEU A 53 10.17 -1.06 -13.71
N TYR A 54 9.03 -0.43 -13.40
CA TYR A 54 8.29 0.44 -14.32
C TYR A 54 8.61 1.94 -14.15
N VAL A 55 9.80 2.28 -13.63
CA VAL A 55 10.27 3.68 -13.47
C VAL A 55 10.19 4.50 -14.74
N SER A 56 10.56 3.92 -15.88
CA SER A 56 10.62 4.60 -17.19
C SER A 56 9.24 4.87 -17.81
N ASN A 57 8.18 4.27 -17.28
CA ASN A 57 6.83 4.45 -17.82
C ASN A 57 6.17 5.70 -17.18
N LYS A 58 6.26 6.86 -17.86
CA LYS A 58 5.70 8.14 -17.38
C LYS A 58 4.23 8.07 -16.98
N ALA A 59 3.41 7.22 -17.63
CA ALA A 59 1.99 7.09 -17.33
C ALA A 59 1.73 6.39 -15.98
N LEU A 60 2.61 5.46 -15.60
CA LEU A 60 2.52 4.69 -14.36
C LEU A 60 3.39 5.27 -13.24
N SER A 61 4.39 6.08 -13.57
CA SER A 61 5.40 6.59 -12.65
C SER A 61 4.90 7.72 -11.74
N GLY A 62 3.74 8.34 -12.05
CA GLY A 62 3.02 9.25 -11.15
C GLY A 62 3.91 10.32 -10.51
N LEU A 63 4.53 11.17 -11.34
CA LEU A 63 5.59 12.06 -10.87
C LEU A 63 5.10 13.14 -9.90
N ALA A 64 3.85 13.59 -10.02
CA ALA A 64 3.18 14.48 -9.06
C ALA A 64 1.67 14.51 -9.31
N PHE A 65 0.88 14.15 -8.31
CA PHE A 65 -0.57 14.35 -8.30
C PHE A 65 -0.93 15.35 -7.23
N ASN A 66 -1.71 16.37 -7.60
CA ASN A 66 -2.21 17.37 -6.68
C ASN A 66 -3.73 17.35 -6.73
N TYR A 67 -4.38 16.96 -5.64
CA TYR A 67 -5.83 17.01 -5.50
C TYR A 67 -6.21 18.04 -4.44
N GLU A 68 -6.96 19.06 -4.84
CA GLU A 68 -7.55 20.03 -3.91
C GLU A 68 -8.63 19.34 -3.09
N TRP A 69 -8.32 19.00 -1.82
CA TRP A 69 -9.24 18.27 -0.96
C TRP A 69 -10.18 19.23 -0.21
N LEU A 70 -9.66 20.36 0.32
CA LEU A 70 -10.45 21.35 1.03
C LEU A 70 -10.08 22.79 0.61
N LYS A 71 -10.68 23.23 -0.50
CA LYS A 71 -10.41 24.52 -1.15
C LYS A 71 -10.59 25.74 -0.23
N TYR A 72 -11.58 25.69 0.67
CA TYR A 72 -11.90 26.82 1.55
C TYR A 72 -10.81 27.14 2.58
N ILE A 73 -9.95 26.18 2.90
CA ILE A 73 -8.80 26.38 3.79
C ILE A 73 -7.46 26.27 3.05
N GLY A 74 -7.48 26.17 1.73
CA GLY A 74 -6.29 25.98 0.89
C GLY A 74 -5.58 24.64 1.09
N ALA A 75 -6.29 23.57 1.50
CA ALA A 75 -5.66 22.27 1.71
C ALA A 75 -5.69 21.40 0.44
N SER A 76 -4.50 21.02 -0.02
CA SER A 76 -4.26 20.17 -1.17
C SER A 76 -3.50 18.89 -0.79
N PHE A 77 -3.89 17.76 -1.35
CA PHE A 77 -3.19 16.49 -1.27
C PHE A 77 -2.21 16.37 -2.43
N SER A 78 -0.92 16.61 -2.16
CA SER A 78 0.16 16.44 -3.12
C SER A 78 0.87 15.12 -2.86
N VAL A 79 0.88 14.21 -3.83
CA VAL A 79 1.65 12.97 -3.79
C VAL A 79 2.55 12.88 -5.01
N SER A 80 3.85 12.82 -4.73
CA SER A 80 4.90 12.66 -5.72
C SER A 80 5.64 11.37 -5.42
N PHE A 81 5.86 10.54 -6.44
CA PHE A 81 6.53 9.25 -6.27
C PHE A 81 7.89 9.22 -6.94
N ASP A 82 8.84 9.89 -6.29
CA ASP A 82 10.22 10.05 -6.72
C ASP A 82 11.10 8.83 -6.37
N GLY A 83 12.39 8.90 -6.72
CA GLY A 83 13.33 7.81 -6.44
C GLY A 83 13.50 7.53 -4.94
N MET A 84 13.47 8.56 -4.10
CA MET A 84 13.64 8.41 -2.65
C MET A 84 12.41 7.77 -2.01
N GLY A 85 11.20 8.21 -2.37
CA GLY A 85 9.94 7.65 -1.93
C GLY A 85 9.79 6.17 -2.29
N ARG A 86 10.30 5.74 -3.46
CA ARG A 86 10.31 4.33 -3.86
C ARG A 86 11.18 3.46 -2.97
N VAL A 87 12.38 3.94 -2.62
CA VAL A 87 13.31 3.19 -1.74
C VAL A 87 12.71 3.04 -0.35
N LEU A 88 12.14 4.12 0.21
CA LEU A 88 11.48 4.08 1.51
C LEU A 88 10.25 3.16 1.49
N THR A 89 9.44 3.22 0.43
CA THR A 89 8.27 2.35 0.30
C THR A 89 8.65 0.88 0.17
N LEU A 90 9.73 0.57 -0.56
CA LEU A 90 10.26 -0.79 -0.66
C LEU A 90 10.69 -1.33 0.71
N LEU A 91 11.37 -0.49 1.51
CA LEU A 91 11.76 -0.86 2.86
C LEU A 91 10.54 -1.17 3.75
N THR A 92 9.49 -0.34 3.67
CA THR A 92 8.22 -0.58 4.38
C THR A 92 7.55 -1.86 3.90
N ALA A 93 7.51 -2.09 2.58
CA ALA A 93 6.88 -3.26 1.98
C ALA A 93 7.60 -4.57 2.33
N ILE A 94 8.93 -4.54 2.52
CA ILE A 94 9.72 -5.68 3.03
C ILE A 94 9.50 -5.88 4.53
N SER A 95 9.29 -4.80 5.29
CA SER A 95 9.09 -4.88 6.74
C SER A 95 7.78 -5.61 7.12
N PHE A 96 6.70 -5.40 6.36
CA PHE A 96 5.41 -6.04 6.65
C PHE A 96 5.42 -7.59 6.69
N PRO A 97 5.92 -8.31 5.66
CA PRO A 97 5.96 -9.77 5.72
C PRO A 97 6.85 -10.27 6.88
N ILE A 98 7.97 -9.59 7.17
CA ILE A 98 8.84 -9.93 8.31
C ILE A 98 8.05 -9.81 9.63
N ILE A 99 7.33 -8.71 9.83
CA ILE A 99 6.53 -8.47 11.03
C ILE A 99 5.42 -9.53 11.17
N PHE A 100 4.71 -9.86 10.09
CA PHE A 100 3.64 -10.86 10.15
C PHE A 100 4.15 -12.28 10.39
N VAL A 101 5.31 -12.65 9.83
CA VAL A 101 5.97 -13.93 10.14
C VAL A 101 6.42 -13.98 11.59
N ALA A 102 7.08 -12.92 12.09
CA ALA A 102 7.54 -12.84 13.48
C ALA A 102 6.38 -12.90 14.49
N THR A 103 5.23 -12.32 14.16
CA THR A 103 4.05 -12.28 15.03
C THR A 103 3.13 -13.50 14.87
N TYR A 104 3.42 -14.41 13.94
CA TYR A 104 2.55 -15.55 13.62
C TYR A 104 2.34 -16.49 14.82
N THR A 105 3.36 -16.68 15.66
CA THR A 105 3.30 -17.54 16.86
C THR A 105 2.55 -16.93 18.05
N ASN A 106 2.30 -15.61 18.06
CA ASN A 106 1.62 -14.95 19.17
C ASN A 106 0.15 -15.39 19.25
N LYS A 107 -0.20 -16.07 20.33
CA LYS A 107 -1.58 -16.45 20.68
C LYS A 107 -2.17 -15.32 21.53
N TYR A 108 -3.18 -14.63 21.01
CA TYR A 108 -3.88 -13.60 21.76
C TYR A 108 -5.01 -14.25 22.56
N LYS A 109 -4.99 -14.06 23.89
CA LYS A 109 -5.96 -14.66 24.82
C LYS A 109 -7.39 -14.11 24.62
N ASN A 110 -7.53 -12.93 24.01
CA ASN A 110 -8.78 -12.27 23.67
C ASN A 110 -8.78 -11.90 22.17
N ALA A 111 -8.78 -12.92 21.31
CA ALA A 111 -9.08 -12.71 19.91
C ALA A 111 -10.59 -12.49 19.75
N ASN A 112 -10.96 -11.35 19.17
CA ASN A 112 -12.37 -10.92 19.01
C ASN A 112 -13.22 -11.91 18.20
#